data_AF-A0A7R7N1I3-F1
#
_entry.id   AF-A0A7R7N1I3-F1
#
_cell.length_a   1.000
_cell.length_b   1.000
_cell.length_c   1.000
_cell.angle_alpha   90.00
_cell.angle_beta   90.00
_cell.angle_gamma   90.00
#
_symmetry.space_group_name_H-M   'P 1'
#
loop_
_entity.id
_entity.type
_entity.pdbx_description
1 polymer ?
#
loop_
_entity_poly.entity_id
_entity_poly.type
_entity_poly.pdbx_seq_one_letter_code
_entity_poly.pdbx_strand_id
1 'polypeptide(L)'
;MESVLEEAQRLIHGQRNKDYGHPRENIGHTAALWSAYLGVEVTPLDVCHMMQQLKQSRMKTTGYHRDSNVDIGGYAGVAERIYEEPLGSEAADAEAQTSGQAPEHVAGFGELQAQIPREWESLADVPHDVRVKDLEGDVWIYYDGPRGVGWGWQGRPSPFPIDNYRGPFIEILGD
;
A
#
# COMPACT_ATOMS: atom_id res chain seq x y z
N MET A 1 26.49 21.22 -22.08
CA MET A 1 25.10 21.24 -21.58
C MET A 1 24.98 20.08 -20.62
N GLU A 2 24.49 20.31 -19.41
CA GLU A 2 24.32 19.25 -18.40
C GLU A 2 23.21 18.28 -18.85
N SER A 3 23.48 16.99 -18.76
CA SER A 3 22.52 15.92 -19.01
C SER A 3 21.46 15.85 -17.92
N VAL A 4 20.36 15.15 -18.20
CA VAL A 4 19.28 14.92 -17.22
C VAL A 4 19.80 14.23 -15.95
N LEU A 5 20.72 13.27 -16.12
CA LEU A 5 21.27 12.49 -15.01
C LEU A 5 22.22 13.33 -14.15
N GLU A 6 23.10 14.11 -14.78
CA GLU A 6 24.03 15.01 -14.06
C GLU A 6 23.25 16.05 -13.24
N GLU A 7 22.19 16.62 -13.81
CA GLU A 7 21.34 17.58 -13.10
C GLU A 7 20.58 16.94 -11.93
N ALA A 8 19.98 15.76 -12.14
CA ALA A 8 19.29 15.02 -11.08
C ALA A 8 20.25 14.71 -9.91
N GLN A 9 21.45 14.20 -10.23
CA GLN A 9 22.50 13.92 -9.25
C GLN A 9 22.88 15.17 -8.45
N ARG A 10 23.07 16.30 -9.15
CA ARG A 10 23.40 17.58 -8.50
C ARG A 10 22.27 18.07 -7.60
N LEU A 11 21.01 17.88 -7.98
CA LEU A 11 19.85 18.31 -7.17
C LEU A 11 19.71 17.53 -5.87
N ILE A 12 19.90 16.21 -5.91
CA ILE A 12 19.74 15.35 -4.72
C ILE A 12 20.98 15.37 -3.81
N HIS A 13 22.15 15.78 -4.30
CA HIS A 13 23.38 15.95 -3.50
C HIS A 13 23.71 17.43 -3.21
N GLY A 14 22.91 18.36 -3.73
CA GLY A 14 23.15 19.79 -3.64
C GLY A 14 22.83 20.38 -2.27
N GLN A 15 23.11 21.68 -2.13
CA GLN A 15 22.99 22.40 -0.85
C GLN A 15 21.59 22.31 -0.22
N ARG A 16 20.51 22.22 -1.01
CA ARG A 16 19.14 22.01 -0.51
C ARG A 16 19.00 20.75 0.34
N ASN A 17 19.67 19.65 -0.01
CA ASN A 17 19.55 18.41 0.76
C ASN A 17 20.24 18.51 2.14
N LYS A 18 21.19 19.43 2.31
CA LYS A 18 21.83 19.67 3.61
C LYS A 18 20.89 20.33 4.62
N ASP A 19 19.84 21.00 4.14
CA ASP A 19 18.88 21.73 4.98
C ASP A 19 17.67 20.87 5.37
N TYR A 20 17.39 19.76 4.65
CA TYR A 20 16.17 18.95 4.82
C TYR A 20 16.37 17.61 5.55
N GLY A 21 17.57 17.35 6.09
CA GLY A 21 17.86 16.09 6.78
C GLY A 21 18.02 14.90 5.83
N HIS A 22 17.99 13.69 6.37
CA HIS A 22 18.19 12.47 5.57
C HIS A 22 16.98 12.26 4.63
N PRO A 23 17.15 11.80 3.37
CA PRO A 23 16.03 11.62 2.43
C PRO A 23 14.89 10.76 2.99
N ARG A 24 15.23 9.78 3.84
CA ARG A 24 14.26 8.92 4.54
C ARG A 24 13.35 9.69 5.50
N GLU A 25 13.80 10.78 6.11
CA GLU A 25 12.98 11.59 7.02
C GLU A 25 11.92 12.38 6.21
N ASN A 26 12.36 13.07 5.15
CA ASN A 26 11.46 13.90 4.35
C ASN A 26 10.42 13.06 3.58
N ILE A 27 10.88 12.00 2.91
CA ILE A 27 9.98 11.09 2.19
C ILE A 27 9.15 10.26 3.18
N GLY A 28 9.69 9.94 4.36
CA GLY A 28 8.98 9.26 5.45
C GLY A 28 7.78 10.04 5.97
N HIS A 29 7.89 11.37 6.12
CA HIS A 29 6.73 12.19 6.48
C HIS A 29 5.61 12.13 5.44
N THR A 30 5.97 12.14 4.15
CA THR A 30 4.98 12.03 3.06
C THR A 30 4.32 10.66 3.07
N ALA A 31 5.10 9.60 3.26
CA ALA A 31 4.62 8.23 3.38
C ALA A 31 3.60 8.10 4.53
N ALA A 32 3.96 8.59 5.73
CA ALA A 32 3.07 8.58 6.89
C ALA A 32 1.76 9.35 6.65
N LEU A 33 1.83 10.53 6.02
CA LEU A 33 0.65 11.31 5.66
C LEU A 33 -0.25 10.59 4.66
N TRP A 34 0.34 9.95 3.64
CA TRP A 34 -0.42 9.23 2.62
C TRP A 34 -1.05 7.97 3.19
N SER A 35 -0.35 7.26 4.08
CA SER A 35 -0.93 6.12 4.80
C SER A 35 -2.12 6.51 5.64
N ALA A 36 -1.99 7.59 6.41
CA ALA A 36 -3.09 8.11 7.23
C ALA A 36 -4.28 8.55 6.35
N TYR A 37 -4.01 9.12 5.18
CA TYR A 37 -5.05 9.59 4.27
C TYR A 37 -5.77 8.45 3.53
N LEU A 38 -5.02 7.46 3.04
CA LEU A 38 -5.54 6.38 2.21
C LEU A 38 -6.07 5.19 3.02
N GLY A 39 -5.70 5.09 4.29
CA GLY A 39 -6.04 3.92 5.10
C GLY A 39 -5.34 2.65 4.61
N VAL A 40 -4.17 2.76 3.96
CA VAL A 40 -3.29 1.63 3.60
C VAL A 40 -1.83 2.00 3.90
N GLU A 41 -0.99 1.03 4.25
CA GLU A 41 0.43 1.29 4.42
C GLU A 41 1.05 1.76 3.09
N VAL A 42 1.84 2.84 3.16
CA VAL A 42 2.58 3.42 2.05
C VAL A 42 4.00 3.61 2.55
N THR A 43 4.96 2.97 1.91
CA THR A 43 6.37 3.08 2.30
C THR A 43 7.02 4.31 1.66
N PRO A 44 8.18 4.78 2.18
CA PRO A 44 8.95 5.82 1.52
C PRO A 44 9.34 5.46 0.07
N LEU A 45 9.59 4.19 -0.22
CA LEU A 45 9.87 3.74 -1.59
C LEU A 45 8.64 3.85 -2.49
N ASP A 46 7.44 3.54 -1.97
CA ASP A 46 6.20 3.71 -2.72
C ASP A 46 5.98 5.18 -3.11
N VAL A 47 6.26 6.12 -2.19
CA VAL A 47 6.21 7.56 -2.47
C VAL A 47 7.15 7.92 -3.62
N CYS A 48 8.42 7.46 -3.60
CA CYS A 48 9.36 7.72 -4.68
C CYS A 48 8.85 7.21 -6.04
N HIS A 49 8.36 5.97 -6.10
CA HIS A 49 7.84 5.38 -7.34
C HIS A 49 6.55 6.06 -7.82
N MET A 50 5.65 6.43 -6.92
CA MET A 50 4.43 7.16 -7.28
C MET A 50 4.74 8.57 -7.81
N MET A 51 5.74 9.25 -7.24
CA MET A 51 6.17 10.56 -7.75
C MET A 51 6.82 10.48 -9.13
N GLN A 52 7.54 9.40 -9.45
CA GLN A 52 8.02 9.15 -10.82
C GLN A 52 6.86 8.96 -11.80
N GLN A 53 5.86 8.15 -11.43
CA GLN A 53 4.66 7.92 -12.25
C GLN A 53 3.88 9.21 -12.52
N LEU A 54 3.77 10.10 -11.53
CA LEU A 54 3.14 11.41 -11.70
C LEU A 54 3.81 12.23 -12.82
N LYS A 55 5.15 12.21 -12.89
CA LYS A 55 5.92 12.91 -13.92
C LYS A 55 5.78 12.27 -15.29
N GLN A 56 5.76 10.94 -15.35
CA GLN A 56 5.48 10.19 -16.59
C GLN A 56 4.07 10.48 -17.13
N SER A 57 3.07 10.52 -16.24
CA SER A 57 1.68 10.81 -16.58
C SER A 57 1.54 12.17 -17.27
N ARG A 58 2.24 13.20 -16.78
CA ARG A 58 2.28 14.52 -17.42
C ARG A 58 2.79 14.43 -18.86
N MET A 59 3.89 13.71 -19.09
CA MET A 59 4.47 13.57 -20.43
C MET A 59 3.64 12.73 -21.39
N LYS A 60 2.80 11.82 -20.89
CA LYS A 60 1.91 11.00 -21.72
C LYS A 60 0.98 11.85 -22.59
N THR A 61 0.49 12.97 -22.06
CA THR A 61 -0.46 13.84 -22.77
C THR A 61 0.21 15.02 -23.48
N THR A 62 1.35 15.51 -22.97
CA THR A 62 1.99 16.73 -23.49
C THR A 62 3.30 16.50 -24.23
N GLY A 63 3.83 15.28 -24.25
CA GLY A 63 5.09 14.92 -24.91
C GLY A 63 6.33 15.12 -24.02
N TYR A 64 7.50 15.25 -24.63
CA TYR A 64 8.77 15.31 -23.90
C TYR A 64 8.92 16.59 -23.07
N HIS A 65 9.22 16.41 -21.80
CA HIS A 65 9.52 17.47 -20.85
C HIS A 65 10.83 17.17 -20.12
N ARG A 66 11.85 17.99 -20.34
CA ARG A 66 13.18 17.77 -19.74
C ARG A 66 13.13 17.84 -18.21
N ASP A 67 12.38 18.79 -17.65
CA ASP A 67 12.14 18.93 -16.21
C ASP A 67 11.52 17.67 -15.60
N SER A 68 10.50 17.10 -16.25
CA SER A 68 9.89 15.84 -15.79
C SER A 68 10.88 14.68 -15.77
N ASN A 69 11.80 14.59 -16.74
CA ASN A 69 12.82 13.54 -16.76
C ASN A 69 13.91 13.76 -15.68
N VAL A 70 14.26 15.02 -15.40
CA VAL A 70 15.15 15.38 -14.28
C VAL A 70 14.52 14.99 -12.95
N ASP A 71 13.22 15.27 -12.76
CA ASP A 71 12.48 14.89 -11.56
C ASP A 71 12.46 13.37 -11.38
N ILE A 72 12.21 12.60 -12.45
CA ILE A 72 12.22 11.13 -12.41
C ILE A 72 13.60 10.62 -11.94
N GLY A 73 14.68 11.14 -12.54
CA GLY A 73 16.04 10.78 -12.12
C GLY A 73 16.32 11.17 -10.66
N GLY A 74 15.80 12.31 -10.22
CA GLY A 74 15.90 12.76 -8.83
C GLY A 74 15.22 11.79 -7.85
N TYR A 75 13.97 11.42 -8.11
CA TYR A 75 13.25 10.45 -7.26
C TYR A 75 13.87 9.06 -7.31
N ALA A 76 14.44 8.64 -8.44
CA ALA A 76 15.19 7.39 -8.54
C ALA A 76 16.43 7.39 -7.65
N GLY A 77 17.24 8.46 -7.69
CA GLY A 77 18.39 8.59 -6.81
C GLY A 77 18.02 8.73 -5.33
N VAL A 78 16.89 9.37 -5.00
CA VAL A 78 16.37 9.38 -3.63
C VAL A 78 15.97 7.98 -3.15
N ALA A 79 15.33 7.17 -4.01
CA ALA A 79 14.98 5.79 -3.69
C ALA A 79 16.21 4.92 -3.43
N GLU A 80 17.25 5.04 -4.26
CA GLU A 80 18.55 4.38 -4.05
C GLU A 80 19.15 4.76 -2.70
N ARG A 81 19.19 6.04 -2.37
CA ARG A 81 19.71 6.52 -1.08
C ARG A 81 18.91 6.03 0.11
N ILE A 82 17.58 5.97 0.00
CA ILE A 82 16.75 5.32 1.02
C ILE A 82 17.17 3.85 1.15
N TYR A 83 17.33 3.12 0.06
CA TYR A 83 17.72 1.71 0.14
C TYR A 83 19.12 1.49 0.74
N GLU A 84 20.12 2.30 0.34
CA GLU A 84 21.53 2.10 0.69
C GLU A 84 21.98 2.80 1.98
N GLU A 85 21.35 3.91 2.38
CA GLU A 85 21.69 4.64 3.61
C GLU A 85 20.70 4.26 4.72
N PRO A 86 20.96 3.21 5.53
CA PRO A 86 20.16 2.94 6.72
C PRO A 86 20.20 4.15 7.66
N LEU A 87 19.11 4.40 8.38
CA LEU A 87 19.11 5.41 9.46
C LEU A 87 20.30 5.08 10.36
N GLY A 88 21.18 6.07 10.61
CA GLY A 88 22.50 5.84 11.21
C GLY A 88 22.47 4.93 12.43
N SER A 89 23.59 4.25 12.71
CA SER A 89 23.77 3.08 13.60
C SER A 89 22.99 3.02 14.93
N GLU A 90 22.52 4.13 15.48
CA GLU A 90 21.62 4.15 16.65
C GLU A 90 20.17 3.73 16.32
N ALA A 91 19.70 3.94 15.09
CA ALA A 91 18.35 3.56 14.64
C ALA A 91 18.27 2.10 14.17
N ALA A 92 19.37 1.53 13.65
CA ALA A 92 19.43 0.12 13.28
C ALA A 92 19.26 -0.81 14.49
N ASP A 93 19.78 -0.41 15.66
CA ASP A 93 19.60 -1.14 16.93
C ASP A 93 18.16 -0.99 17.47
N ALA A 94 17.47 0.11 17.16
CA ALA A 94 16.06 0.30 17.48
C ALA A 94 15.14 -0.49 16.52
N GLU A 95 15.42 -0.49 15.22
CA GLU A 95 14.65 -1.22 14.18
C GLU A 95 14.79 -2.74 14.32
N ALA A 96 15.96 -3.26 14.72
CA ALA A 96 16.13 -4.67 15.02
C ALA A 96 15.30 -5.12 16.23
N GLN A 97 15.04 -4.22 17.19
CA GLN A 97 14.13 -4.46 18.32
C GLN A 97 12.65 -4.24 17.97
N THR A 98 12.33 -3.45 16.94
CA THR A 98 10.95 -3.22 16.44
C THR A 98 10.62 -3.95 15.14
N SER A 99 11.28 -5.07 14.84
CA SER A 99 10.88 -5.98 13.74
C SER A 99 9.51 -6.65 13.93
N GLY A 100 8.74 -6.23 14.94
CA GLY A 100 7.33 -6.58 15.12
C GLY A 100 6.46 -5.46 15.67
N GLN A 101 6.93 -4.20 15.68
CA GLN A 101 6.13 -3.10 16.24
C GLN A 101 6.14 -1.90 15.30
N ALA A 102 5.01 -1.70 14.63
CA ALA A 102 4.76 -0.54 13.79
C ALA A 102 5.02 0.75 14.60
N PRO A 103 5.51 1.83 13.95
CA PRO A 103 5.76 3.10 14.63
C PRO A 103 4.55 3.52 15.47
N GLU A 104 4.74 4.18 16.61
CA GLU A 104 3.66 4.48 17.58
C GLU A 104 2.45 5.23 16.95
N HIS A 105 2.66 5.98 15.86
CA HIS A 105 1.60 6.65 15.09
C HIS A 105 0.88 5.75 14.05
N VAL A 106 1.40 4.56 13.81
CA VAL A 106 0.84 3.46 13.00
C VAL A 106 0.40 2.28 13.91
N ALA A 107 0.74 2.31 15.20
CA ALA A 107 0.22 1.38 16.20
C ALA A 107 -1.32 1.56 16.30
N GLY A 108 -2.06 0.46 16.16
CA GLY A 108 -3.53 0.48 16.02
C GLY A 108 -4.03 0.57 14.57
N PHE A 109 -3.15 0.71 13.56
CA PHE A 109 -3.56 0.71 12.15
C PHE A 109 -4.17 -0.64 11.72
N GLY A 110 -3.64 -1.77 12.19
CA GLY A 110 -4.27 -3.08 11.96
C GLY A 110 -5.68 -3.19 12.53
N GLU A 111 -5.94 -2.51 13.66
CA GLU A 111 -7.28 -2.44 14.27
C GLU A 111 -8.21 -1.52 13.47
N LEU A 112 -7.67 -0.47 12.82
CA LEU A 112 -8.41 0.42 11.93
C LEU A 112 -8.73 -0.26 10.59
N GLN A 113 -7.77 -1.00 10.02
CA GLN A 113 -7.95 -1.78 8.79
C GLN A 113 -8.99 -2.89 8.99
N ALA A 114 -9.01 -3.53 10.18
CA ALA A 114 -10.03 -4.50 10.56
C ALA A 114 -11.44 -3.87 10.69
N GLN A 115 -11.56 -2.53 10.68
CA GLN A 115 -12.83 -1.82 10.67
C GLN A 115 -13.32 -1.41 9.27
N ILE A 116 -12.55 -1.73 8.21
CA ILE A 116 -12.93 -1.45 6.82
C ILE A 116 -13.38 -2.75 6.14
N PRO A 117 -14.66 -2.86 5.73
CA PRO A 117 -15.14 -4.05 5.03
C PRO A 117 -14.37 -4.28 3.73
N ARG A 118 -13.76 -5.47 3.58
CA ARG A 118 -13.16 -5.90 2.31
C ARG A 118 -14.25 -6.28 1.30
N GLU A 119 -13.93 -6.18 0.01
CA GLU A 119 -14.84 -6.50 -1.09
C GLU A 119 -14.20 -7.51 -2.06
N TRP A 120 -14.96 -8.51 -2.49
CA TRP A 120 -14.54 -9.53 -3.45
C TRP A 120 -15.50 -9.61 -4.64
N GLU A 121 -14.94 -9.82 -5.83
CA GLU A 121 -15.66 -9.98 -7.10
C GLU A 121 -16.17 -11.42 -7.33
N SER A 122 -15.71 -12.37 -6.52
CA SER A 122 -16.05 -13.78 -6.61
C SER A 122 -16.10 -14.37 -5.21
N LEU A 123 -17.11 -15.20 -4.95
CA LEU A 123 -17.23 -15.89 -3.67
C LEU A 123 -16.08 -16.89 -3.45
N ALA A 124 -15.48 -17.39 -4.54
CA ALA A 124 -14.33 -18.29 -4.49
C ALA A 124 -13.06 -17.63 -3.92
N ASP A 125 -12.96 -16.31 -3.99
CA ASP A 125 -11.80 -15.54 -3.52
C ASP A 125 -11.95 -15.10 -2.05
N VAL A 126 -13.13 -15.33 -1.45
CA VAL A 126 -13.41 -14.96 -0.06
C VAL A 126 -12.73 -15.98 0.87
N PRO A 127 -11.94 -15.54 1.86
CA PRO A 127 -11.37 -16.44 2.88
C PRO A 127 -12.47 -17.13 3.69
N HIS A 128 -12.26 -18.39 4.07
CA HIS A 128 -13.30 -19.22 4.71
C HIS A 128 -13.70 -18.76 6.13
N ASP A 129 -12.84 -17.99 6.80
CA ASP A 129 -13.08 -17.40 8.11
C ASP A 129 -13.85 -16.08 8.05
N VAL A 130 -14.17 -15.60 6.84
CA VAL A 130 -14.86 -14.34 6.61
C VAL A 130 -16.34 -14.56 6.32
N ARG A 131 -17.19 -13.67 6.85
CA ARG A 131 -18.62 -13.62 6.53
C ARG A 131 -18.83 -12.45 5.56
N VAL A 132 -19.57 -12.67 4.48
CA VAL A 132 -19.82 -11.64 3.46
C VAL A 132 -21.30 -11.50 3.15
N LYS A 133 -21.69 -10.33 2.66
CA LYS A 133 -23.02 -10.01 2.16
C LYS A 133 -22.95 -9.69 0.68
N ASP A 134 -23.86 -10.22 -0.11
CA ASP A 134 -23.99 -9.85 -1.53
C ASP A 134 -24.93 -8.65 -1.75
N LEU A 135 -25.14 -8.27 -3.02
CA LEU A 135 -26.06 -7.19 -3.41
C LEU A 135 -27.52 -7.48 -3.09
N GLU A 136 -27.92 -8.75 -3.07
CA GLU A 136 -29.29 -9.20 -2.77
C GLU A 136 -29.54 -9.20 -1.25
N GLY A 137 -28.47 -9.14 -0.48
CA GLY A 137 -28.42 -9.05 0.96
C GLY A 137 -28.36 -10.41 1.65
N ASP A 138 -28.09 -11.47 0.89
CA ASP A 138 -27.82 -12.79 1.44
C ASP A 138 -26.45 -12.79 2.14
N VAL A 139 -26.44 -13.41 3.32
CA VAL A 139 -25.24 -13.55 4.14
C VAL A 139 -24.63 -14.92 3.88
N TRP A 140 -23.41 -14.89 3.35
CA TRP A 140 -22.63 -16.05 2.98
C TRP A 140 -21.61 -16.36 4.05
N ILE A 141 -21.55 -17.63 4.44
CA ILE A 141 -20.56 -18.17 5.37
C ILE A 141 -20.01 -19.49 4.83
N TYR A 142 -18.76 -19.81 5.20
CA TYR A 142 -18.19 -21.11 4.92
C TYR A 142 -18.63 -22.13 5.97
N TYR A 143 -19.24 -23.24 5.53
CA TYR A 143 -19.52 -24.36 6.40
C TYR A 143 -18.35 -25.35 6.33
N ASP A 144 -17.76 -25.67 7.48
CA ASP A 144 -16.81 -26.77 7.65
C ASP A 144 -17.29 -27.68 8.78
N GLY A 145 -18.20 -28.60 8.47
CA GLY A 145 -18.78 -29.47 9.48
C GLY A 145 -19.51 -30.68 8.93
N PRO A 146 -20.00 -31.56 9.83
CA PRO A 146 -20.60 -32.85 9.45
C PRO A 146 -21.90 -32.73 8.67
N ARG A 147 -22.48 -31.53 8.54
CA ARG A 147 -23.70 -31.25 7.76
C ARG A 147 -23.42 -30.76 6.34
N GLY A 148 -22.15 -30.68 5.94
CA GLY A 148 -21.71 -30.29 4.60
C GLY A 148 -20.54 -29.31 4.64
N VAL A 149 -19.74 -29.33 3.57
CA VAL A 149 -18.57 -28.45 3.39
C VAL A 149 -18.82 -27.52 2.20
N GLY A 150 -18.54 -26.24 2.40
CA GLY A 150 -18.60 -25.23 1.34
C GLY A 150 -19.36 -23.98 1.74
N TRP A 151 -19.32 -22.98 0.86
CA TRP A 151 -20.02 -21.72 1.04
C TRP A 151 -21.53 -21.91 0.94
N GLY A 152 -22.28 -21.21 1.79
CA GLY A 152 -23.73 -21.16 1.68
C GLY A 152 -24.37 -20.10 2.55
N TRP A 153 -25.70 -20.08 2.52
CA TRP A 153 -26.54 -19.14 3.24
C TRP A 153 -27.75 -19.90 3.81
N GLN A 154 -28.46 -19.30 4.77
CA GLN A 154 -29.63 -19.92 5.44
C GLN A 154 -29.37 -21.29 6.11
N GLY A 155 -28.15 -21.53 6.61
CA GLY A 155 -27.86 -22.71 7.44
C GLY A 155 -27.49 -23.97 6.67
N ARG A 156 -27.21 -23.88 5.37
CA ARG A 156 -26.76 -25.01 4.54
C ARG A 156 -25.78 -24.54 3.45
N PRO A 157 -24.87 -25.41 2.98
CA PRO A 157 -24.06 -25.13 1.81
C PRO A 157 -24.90 -24.91 0.56
N SER A 158 -24.38 -24.08 -0.34
CA SER A 158 -24.95 -23.84 -1.66
C SER A 158 -24.98 -25.14 -2.48
N PRO A 159 -26.08 -25.44 -3.17
CA PRO A 159 -26.14 -26.59 -4.08
C PRO A 159 -25.47 -26.31 -5.43
N PHE A 160 -25.04 -25.07 -5.69
CA PHE A 160 -24.43 -24.65 -6.95
C PHE A 160 -22.91 -24.48 -6.80
N PRO A 161 -22.12 -24.69 -7.88
CA PRO A 161 -20.70 -24.43 -7.89
C PRO A 161 -20.37 -23.01 -7.43
N ILE A 162 -19.34 -22.86 -6.60
CA ILE A 162 -18.96 -21.57 -6.05
C ILE A 162 -18.53 -20.55 -7.11
N ASP A 163 -17.89 -21.01 -8.17
CA ASP A 163 -17.39 -20.16 -9.27
C ASP A 163 -18.52 -19.44 -10.03
N ASN A 164 -19.78 -19.85 -9.83
CA ASN A 164 -20.94 -19.20 -10.42
C ASN A 164 -21.36 -17.92 -9.68
N TYR A 165 -20.85 -17.69 -8.48
CA TYR A 165 -21.22 -16.56 -7.63
C TYR A 165 -20.28 -15.39 -7.85
N ARG A 166 -20.81 -14.36 -8.50
CA ARG A 166 -20.10 -13.12 -8.85
C ARG A 166 -20.58 -11.99 -7.96
N GLY A 167 -19.62 -11.19 -7.51
CA GLY A 167 -19.81 -10.17 -6.51
C GLY A 167 -20.53 -8.92 -7.02
N PRO A 168 -20.49 -7.84 -6.22
CA PRO A 168 -19.64 -7.68 -5.05
C PRO A 168 -20.12 -8.48 -3.83
N PHE A 169 -19.15 -9.10 -3.14
CA PHE A 169 -19.30 -9.67 -1.80
C PHE A 169 -18.58 -8.77 -0.81
N ILE A 170 -19.32 -8.19 0.12
CA ILE A 170 -18.80 -7.20 1.08
C ILE A 170 -18.69 -7.87 2.45
N GLU A 171 -17.52 -7.77 3.08
CA GLU A 171 -17.27 -8.28 4.42
C GLU A 171 -18.26 -7.73 5.45
N ILE A 172 -18.74 -8.61 6.31
CA ILE A 172 -19.52 -8.22 7.48
C ILE A 172 -18.55 -8.19 8.66
N LEU A 173 -18.32 -6.99 9.19
CA LEU A 173 -17.45 -6.80 10.35
C LEU A 173 -18.23 -6.97 11.65
N GLY A 174 -17.66 -7.74 12.58
CA GLY A 174 -18.27 -8.03 13.88
C GLY A 174 -19.28 -9.19 13.85
N ASP A 175 -19.63 -9.67 15.05
CA ASP A 175 -20.67 -10.67 15.28
C ASP A 175 -22.04 -10.05 15.58
#